data_AF-A0A917XWH8-F1
#
_entry.id   AF-A0A917XWH8-F1
#
_cell.length_a   1.000
_cell.length_b   1.000
_cell.length_c   1.000
_cell.angle_alpha   90.00
_cell.angle_beta   90.00
_cell.angle_gamma   90.00
#
_symmetry.space_group_name_H-M   'P 1'
#
loop_
_entity.id
_entity.type
_entity.pdbx_description
1 polymer ?
#
loop_
_entity_poly.entity_id
_entity_poly.type
_entity_poly.pdbx_seq_one_letter_code
_entity_poly.pdbx_strand_id
1 'polypeptide(L)'
;MIKKFMAYKPRWWFNEKNVTFYEIVVHVVNWLLLGFIGFIAFFSIVNISPAPRPYGLLIGYDIITILLWGVNYWYQYKNRKWIVLIAGTILYVVIALLLLGVVVPFLTDIFYSF
;
A
#
# COMPACT_ATOMS: atom_id res chain seq x y z
N MET A 1 54.77 0.58 -25.09
CA MET A 1 54.52 -0.32 -23.94
C MET A 1 53.78 0.47 -22.86
N ILE A 2 52.46 0.69 -23.00
CA ILE A 2 51.63 1.18 -21.89
C ILE A 2 50.35 0.33 -21.90
N LYS A 3 50.21 -0.47 -20.84
CA LYS A 3 49.20 -1.49 -20.68
C LYS A 3 47.81 -0.85 -20.62
N LYS A 4 46.94 -1.39 -21.46
CA LYS A 4 45.48 -1.28 -21.46
C LYS A 4 44.96 -1.64 -20.05
N PHE A 5 44.65 -0.64 -19.22
CA PHE A 5 43.90 -0.83 -17.98
C PHE A 5 42.46 -1.20 -18.34
N MET A 6 42.25 -2.49 -18.62
CA MET A 6 40.92 -3.09 -18.59
C MET A 6 40.45 -3.08 -17.13
N ALA A 7 39.65 -2.06 -16.79
CA ALA A 7 38.84 -2.08 -15.59
C ALA A 7 37.91 -3.30 -15.69
N TYR A 8 38.23 -4.35 -14.93
CA TYR A 8 37.35 -5.47 -14.72
C TYR A 8 36.13 -4.96 -13.96
N LYS A 9 35.06 -4.59 -14.68
CA LYS A 9 33.77 -4.31 -14.07
C LYS A 9 33.24 -5.65 -13.53
N PRO A 10 32.98 -5.77 -12.22
CA PRO A 10 32.44 -7.01 -11.65
C PRO A 10 31.13 -7.37 -12.35
N ARG A 11 30.89 -8.67 -12.58
CA ARG A 11 29.67 -9.27 -13.18
C ARG A 11 28.35 -8.91 -12.47
N TRP A 12 28.41 -8.08 -11.43
CA TRP A 12 27.28 -7.49 -10.69
C TRP A 12 26.89 -6.10 -11.21
N TRP A 13 27.59 -5.56 -12.23
CA TRP A 13 27.16 -4.35 -12.94
C TRP A 13 25.97 -4.69 -13.84
N PHE A 14 24.78 -4.47 -13.28
CA PHE A 14 23.50 -4.20 -13.94
C PHE A 14 23.30 -4.90 -15.29
N ASN A 15 22.73 -6.12 -15.21
CA ASN A 15 21.83 -6.57 -16.25
C ASN A 15 20.71 -5.53 -16.34
N GLU A 16 20.65 -4.76 -17.43
CA GLU A 16 19.53 -3.85 -17.76
C GLU A 16 18.17 -4.59 -17.78
N LYS A 17 18.19 -5.92 -17.78
CA LYS A 17 17.01 -6.80 -17.66
C LYS A 17 16.47 -7.02 -16.24
N ASN A 18 17.12 -6.53 -15.18
CA ASN A 18 16.62 -6.68 -13.80
C ASN A 18 15.76 -5.49 -13.34
N VAL A 19 15.65 -4.44 -14.14
CA VAL A 19 14.84 -3.26 -13.81
C VAL A 19 13.33 -3.56 -13.92
N THR A 20 12.93 -4.57 -14.70
CA THR A 20 11.53 -4.94 -14.92
C THR A 20 10.91 -5.79 -13.81
N PHE A 21 11.61 -6.79 -13.25
CA PHE A 21 10.95 -7.78 -12.38
C PHE A 21 10.47 -7.18 -11.05
N TYR A 22 11.31 -6.38 -10.39
CA TYR A 22 10.90 -5.71 -9.15
C TYR A 22 9.72 -4.76 -9.39
N GLU A 23 9.78 -3.97 -10.45
CA GLU A 23 8.71 -3.02 -10.79
C GLU A 23 7.38 -3.75 -11.05
N ILE A 24 7.39 -4.83 -11.83
CA ILE A 24 6.21 -5.69 -12.05
C ILE A 24 5.64 -6.18 -10.72
N VAL A 25 6.49 -6.72 -9.83
CA VAL A 25 6.03 -7.24 -8.55
C VAL A 25 5.44 -6.13 -7.67
N VAL A 26 6.08 -4.96 -7.60
CA VAL A 26 5.56 -3.81 -6.85
C VAL A 26 4.20 -3.39 -7.41
N HIS A 27 4.05 -3.29 -8.73
CA HIS A 27 2.77 -2.94 -9.36
C HIS A 27 1.68 -3.97 -9.03
N VAL A 28 1.97 -5.26 -9.18
CA VAL A 28 1.02 -6.34 -8.90
C VAL A 28 0.58 -6.33 -7.43
N VAL A 29 1.53 -6.22 -6.49
CA VAL A 29 1.22 -6.16 -5.06
C VAL A 29 0.36 -4.93 -4.75
N ASN A 30 0.71 -3.76 -5.28
CA ASN A 30 -0.04 -2.53 -5.00
C ASN A 30 -1.42 -2.50 -5.68
N TRP A 31 -1.58 -3.13 -6.85
CA TRP A 31 -2.89 -3.32 -7.47
C TRP A 31 -3.77 -4.28 -6.67
N LEU A 32 -3.20 -5.34 -6.12
CA LEU A 32 -3.94 -6.25 -5.25
C LEU A 32 -4.41 -5.55 -3.97
N LEU A 33 -3.54 -4.72 -3.35
CA LEU A 33 -3.92 -3.87 -2.22
C LEU A 33 -5.02 -2.89 -2.61
N LEU A 34 -4.89 -2.20 -3.74
CA LEU A 34 -5.90 -1.25 -4.21
C LEU A 34 -7.24 -1.94 -4.50
N GLY A 35 -7.21 -3.13 -5.10
CA GLY A 35 -8.38 -3.97 -5.32
C GLY A 35 -9.07 -4.36 -4.01
N PHE A 36 -8.29 -4.66 -2.96
CA PHE A 36 -8.83 -4.95 -1.63
C PHE A 36 -9.48 -3.72 -0.98
N ILE A 37 -8.87 -2.53 -1.09
CA ILE A 37 -9.48 -1.27 -0.64
C ILE A 37 -10.79 -1.03 -1.40
N GLY A 38 -10.77 -1.16 -2.73
CA GLY A 38 -11.94 -0.99 -3.57
C GLY A 38 -13.05 -2.00 -3.26
N PHE A 39 -12.68 -3.23 -2.89
CA PHE A 39 -13.61 -4.24 -2.41
C PHE A 39 -14.29 -3.80 -1.11
N ILE A 40 -13.52 -3.35 -0.12
CA ILE A 40 -14.08 -2.84 1.15
C ILE A 40 -15.01 -1.65 0.89
N ALA A 41 -14.56 -0.69 0.09
CA ALA A 41 -15.35 0.50 -0.27
C ALA A 41 -16.63 0.15 -1.05
N PHE A 42 -16.59 -0.88 -1.90
CA PHE A 42 -17.79 -1.37 -2.57
C PHE A 42 -18.80 -1.90 -1.54
N PHE A 43 -18.38 -2.77 -0.63
CA PHE A 43 -19.26 -3.34 0.41
C PHE A 43 -19.74 -2.30 1.43
N SER A 44 -18.95 -1.26 1.70
CA SER A 44 -19.39 -0.15 2.55
C SER A 44 -20.56 0.62 1.92
N ILE A 45 -20.65 0.64 0.59
CA ILE A 45 -21.73 1.29 -0.17
C ILE A 45 -22.89 0.34 -0.48
N VAL A 46 -22.68 -0.91 -0.91
CA VAL A 46 -23.80 -1.79 -1.30
C VAL A 46 -24.52 -2.44 -0.12
N ASN A 47 -23.90 -2.51 1.06
CA ASN A 47 -24.52 -3.08 2.26
C ASN A 47 -25.37 -2.03 3.03
N ILE A 48 -26.15 -1.23 2.29
CA ILE A 48 -27.14 -0.29 2.86
C ILE A 48 -28.35 -1.11 3.34
N SER A 49 -28.21 -1.70 4.52
CA SER A 49 -29.34 -2.00 5.38
C SER A 49 -29.93 -0.67 5.89
N PRO A 50 -31.26 -0.53 6.11
CA PRO A 50 -31.89 0.72 6.55
C PRO A 50 -31.52 1.17 7.98
N ALA A 51 -30.46 0.60 8.55
CA ALA A 51 -29.94 0.99 9.86
C ALA A 51 -29.01 2.21 9.71
N PRO A 52 -29.07 3.20 10.61
CA PRO A 52 -28.10 4.27 10.65
C PRO A 52 -26.73 3.68 10.96
N ARG A 53 -25.85 3.66 9.95
CA ARG A 53 -24.43 3.32 10.11
C ARG A 53 -23.61 4.61 10.04
N PRO A 54 -22.40 4.64 10.63
CA PRO A 54 -21.51 5.80 10.57
C PRO A 54 -20.87 5.92 9.17
N TYR A 55 -21.68 6.15 8.13
CA TYR A 55 -21.24 6.18 6.73
C TYR A 55 -20.09 7.18 6.51
N GLY A 56 -20.11 8.34 7.19
CA GLY A 56 -19.04 9.33 7.11
C GLY A 56 -17.70 8.81 7.64
N LEU A 57 -17.70 7.99 8.70
CA LEU A 57 -16.47 7.41 9.25
C LEU A 57 -15.90 6.31 8.36
N LEU A 58 -16.76 5.49 7.74
CA LEU A 58 -16.34 4.45 6.79
C LEU A 58 -15.75 5.06 5.51
N ILE A 59 -16.40 6.09 4.96
CA ILE A 59 -15.85 6.83 3.81
C ILE A 59 -14.52 7.50 4.19
N GLY A 60 -14.42 8.10 5.38
CA GLY A 60 -13.17 8.68 5.88
C GLY A 60 -12.06 7.64 6.00
N TYR A 61 -12.38 6.45 6.49
CA TYR A 61 -11.45 5.31 6.54
C TYR A 61 -10.94 4.92 5.15
N ASP A 62 -11.83 4.79 4.17
CA ASP A 62 -11.48 4.42 2.79
C ASP A 62 -10.55 5.48 2.15
N ILE A 63 -10.84 6.78 2.36
CA ILE A 63 -10.00 7.88 1.87
C ILE A 63 -8.60 7.82 2.49
N ILE A 64 -8.51 7.63 3.81
CA ILE A 64 -7.22 7.58 4.51
C ILE A 64 -6.40 6.37 4.04
N THR A 65 -7.03 5.21 3.87
CA THR A 65 -6.32 4.01 3.39
C THR A 65 -5.85 4.16 1.94
N ILE A 66 -6.57 4.86 1.07
CA ILE A 66 -6.09 5.20 -0.29
C ILE A 66 -4.88 6.14 -0.24
N LEU A 67 -4.91 7.17 0.60
CA LEU A 67 -3.80 8.11 0.74
C LEU A 67 -2.52 7.41 1.25
N LEU A 68 -2.66 6.59 2.28
CA LEU A 68 -1.55 5.80 2.83
C LEU A 68 -1.01 4.80 1.80
N TRP A 69 -1.89 4.17 1.03
CA TRP A 69 -1.49 3.29 -0.07
C TRP A 69 -0.64 4.04 -1.10
N GLY A 70 -1.08 5.23 -1.52
CA GLY A 70 -0.35 6.04 -2.49
C GLY A 70 1.05 6.43 -2.01
N VAL A 71 1.18 6.83 -0.74
CA VAL A 71 2.48 7.16 -0.13
C VAL A 71 3.38 5.93 -0.03
N ASN A 72 2.84 4.80 0.44
CA ASN A 72 3.59 3.56 0.55
C ASN A 72 4.09 3.07 -0.82
N TYR A 73 3.22 3.04 -1.82
CA TYR A 73 3.55 2.65 -3.18
C TYR A 73 4.62 3.56 -3.79
N TRP A 74 4.47 4.89 -3.64
CA TRP A 74 5.48 5.85 -4.09
C TRP A 74 6.84 5.59 -3.45
N TYR A 75 6.87 5.34 -2.14
CA TYR A 75 8.10 5.04 -1.42
C TYR A 75 8.75 3.72 -1.87
N GLN A 76 7.95 2.69 -2.12
CA GLN A 76 8.42 1.39 -2.65
C GLN A 76 9.01 1.53 -4.07
N TYR A 77 8.36 2.32 -4.92
CA TYR A 77 8.80 2.57 -6.29
C TYR A 77 10.10 3.39 -6.34
N LYS A 78 10.25 4.40 -5.47
CA LYS A 78 11.44 5.25 -5.41
C LYS A 78 12.68 4.52 -4.90
N ASN A 79 12.54 3.69 -3.87
CA ASN A 79 13.70 3.04 -3.22
C ASN A 79 14.15 1.74 -3.89
N ARG A 80 13.24 1.04 -4.58
CA ARG A 80 13.54 -0.19 -5.34
C ARG A 80 14.22 -1.30 -4.53
N LYS A 81 13.85 -1.45 -3.26
CA LYS A 81 14.41 -2.47 -2.35
C LYS A 81 13.32 -3.44 -1.92
N TRP A 82 13.60 -4.75 -2.01
CA TRP A 82 12.68 -5.82 -1.58
C TRP A 82 12.24 -5.68 -0.13
N ILE A 83 13.15 -5.30 0.78
CA ILE A 83 12.80 -5.08 2.18
C ILE A 83 11.80 -3.93 2.36
N VAL A 84 11.86 -2.91 1.51
CA VAL A 84 10.93 -1.77 1.55
C VAL A 84 9.54 -2.20 1.08
N LEU A 85 9.46 -3.03 0.04
CA LEU A 85 8.19 -3.63 -0.40
C LEU A 85 7.54 -4.44 0.72
N ILE A 86 8.27 -5.38 1.32
CA ILE A 86 7.73 -6.26 2.36
C ILE A 86 7.33 -5.46 3.61
N ALA A 87 8.26 -4.66 4.16
CA ALA A 87 8.00 -3.90 5.38
C ALA A 87 6.90 -2.85 5.17
N GLY A 88 6.91 -2.16 4.03
CA GLY A 88 5.89 -1.16 3.69
C GLY A 88 4.49 -1.77 3.56
N THR A 89 4.38 -2.93 2.89
CA THR A 89 3.10 -3.63 2.77
C THR A 89 2.59 -4.16 4.10
N ILE A 90 3.45 -4.76 4.94
CA ILE A 90 3.06 -5.21 6.28
C ILE A 90 2.59 -4.03 7.13
N LEU A 91 3.37 -2.94 7.15
CA LEU A 91 3.03 -1.73 7.89
C LEU A 91 1.70 -1.15 7.42
N TYR A 92 1.49 -1.08 6.10
CA TYR A 92 0.23 -0.62 5.51
C TYR A 92 -0.97 -1.45 6.00
N VAL A 93 -0.87 -2.78 5.93
CA VAL A 93 -1.95 -3.68 6.36
C VAL A 93 -2.23 -3.53 7.85
N VAL A 94 -1.20 -3.45 8.69
CA VAL A 94 -1.35 -3.25 10.14
C VAL A 94 -2.06 -1.92 10.43
N ILE A 95 -1.66 -0.82 9.79
CA ILE A 95 -2.31 0.48 9.97
C ILE A 95 -3.77 0.43 9.52
N ALA A 96 -4.06 -0.18 8.36
CA ALA A 96 -5.42 -0.31 7.87
C ALA A 96 -6.32 -1.10 8.85
N LEU A 97 -5.82 -2.21 9.39
CA LEU A 97 -6.55 -3.00 10.40
C LEU A 97 -6.76 -2.24 11.71
N LEU A 98 -5.78 -1.47 12.17
CA LEU A 98 -5.93 -0.62 13.36
C LEU A 98 -6.95 0.49 13.15
N LEU A 99 -6.94 1.14 11.99
CA LEU A 99 -7.92 2.17 11.64
C LEU A 99 -9.33 1.57 11.62
N LEU A 100 -9.52 0.42 10.97
CA LEU A 100 -10.84 -0.21 10.84
C LEU A 100 -11.33 -0.83 12.15
N GLY A 101 -10.45 -1.50 12.90
CA GLY A 101 -10.83 -2.30 14.08
C GLY A 101 -10.80 -1.55 15.40
N VAL A 102 -10.09 -0.42 15.48
CA VAL A 102 -9.96 0.38 16.71
C VAL A 102 -10.48 1.79 16.52
N VAL A 103 -9.97 2.51 15.52
CA VAL A 103 -10.28 3.94 15.35
C VAL A 103 -11.73 4.15 14.91
N VAL A 104 -12.21 3.42 13.90
CA VAL A 104 -13.59 3.57 13.41
C VAL A 104 -14.62 3.24 14.50
N PRO A 105 -14.52 2.12 15.24
CA PRO A 105 -15.42 1.84 16.37
C PRO A 105 -15.36 2.90 17.46
N PHE A 106 -14.15 3.29 17.88
CA PHE A 106 -13.96 4.33 18.90
C PHE A 106 -14.60 5.67 18.51
N LEU A 107 -14.45 6.11 17.26
CA LEU A 107 -15.08 7.32 16.77
C LEU A 107 -16.60 7.15 16.61
N THR A 108 -17.06 5.95 16.29
CA THR A 108 -18.49 5.65 16.20
C THR A 108 -19.15 5.81 17.56
N ASP A 109 -18.54 5.26 18.61
CA ASP A 109 -19.03 5.43 19.98
C ASP A 109 -19.07 6.91 20.39
N ILE A 110 -18.04 7.70 20.06
CA ILE A 110 -18.02 9.13 20.43
C ILE A 110 -19.09 9.95 19.70
N PHE A 111 -19.24 9.76 18.39
CA PHE A 111 -20.10 10.63 17.57
C PHE A 111 -21.54 10.14 17.45
N TYR A 112 -21.79 8.85 17.66
CA TYR A 112 -23.09 8.21 17.44
C TYR A 112 -23.68 7.50 18.65
N SER A 113 -22.99 7.45 19.80
CA SER A 113 -23.60 7.04 21.08
C SER A 113 -24.43 8.19 21.65
N PHE A 114 -25.71 8.26 21.29
CA PHE A 114 -26.73 9.06 21.96
C PHE A 114 -27.67 8.17 22.78
#